data_AF-A0A1E4EXC2-F1
#
_entry.id   AF-A0A1E4EXC2-F1
#
_cell.length_a   1.000
_cell.length_b   1.000
_cell.length_c   1.000
_cell.angle_alpha   90.00
_cell.angle_beta   90.00
_cell.angle_gamma   90.00
#
_symmetry.space_group_name_H-M   'P 1'
#
loop_
_entity.id
_entity.type
_entity.pdbx_description
1 polymer ?
#
loop_
_entity_poly.entity_id
_entity_poly.type
_entity_poly.pdbx_seq_one_letter_code
_entity_poly.pdbx_strand_id
1 'polypeptide(L)'
;MSALDDLAPVPFHDADDRQRARMLSRLADTELSVALLREPAHDQVELQIFDLDGVRMALACDAEDRLADFFGHSVAYAALPGRVLAGLLKADGAGLLVNPGHPSEMMLDAAMLDWLTGALEAAPEEAEARLRLTAPDAGVAADLSDALAERLADLRGLVAGAALVGVAGGGHLLVIAGAPVDRQPAIAKALAEALAFLPPQPGGVDISFSDTAPPPGALLFDLTPPAPEVEAPRPKGPPILR
;
A
#
# COMPACT_ATOMS: atom_id res chain seq x y z
N MET A 1 0.55 -2.73 -17.54
CA MET A 1 0.88 -3.24 -16.20
C MET A 1 0.59 -2.13 -15.23
N SER A 2 -0.13 -2.43 -14.15
CA SER A 2 -0.45 -1.49 -13.08
C SER A 2 0.59 -1.57 -11.95
N ALA A 3 0.56 -0.61 -11.02
CA ALA A 3 1.41 -0.64 -9.84
C ALA A 3 1.17 -1.89 -8.96
N LEU A 4 -0.06 -2.45 -8.98
CA LEU A 4 -0.36 -3.71 -8.32
C LEU A 4 0.25 -4.90 -9.08
N ASP A 5 0.27 -4.89 -10.41
CA ASP A 5 0.94 -5.94 -11.19
C ASP A 5 2.45 -5.97 -10.96
N ASP A 6 3.09 -4.81 -10.81
CA ASP A 6 4.53 -4.70 -10.53
C ASP A 6 4.90 -5.33 -9.18
N LEU A 7 3.94 -5.32 -8.23
CA LEU A 7 4.02 -6.01 -6.96
C LEU A 7 3.57 -7.47 -7.03
N ALA A 8 3.26 -8.01 -8.21
CA ALA A 8 2.79 -9.38 -8.39
C ALA A 8 3.67 -10.25 -9.31
N PRO A 9 4.99 -10.33 -9.06
CA PRO A 9 5.84 -11.27 -9.80
C PRO A 9 5.53 -12.74 -9.45
N VAL A 10 4.94 -12.97 -8.28
CA VAL A 10 4.36 -14.24 -7.82
C VAL A 10 2.88 -13.96 -7.52
N PRO A 11 1.95 -14.83 -7.93
CA PRO A 11 0.52 -14.68 -7.61
C PRO A 11 0.30 -14.52 -6.11
N PHE A 12 -0.66 -13.68 -5.70
CA PHE A 12 -0.91 -13.36 -4.29
C PHE A 12 -1.04 -14.60 -3.39
N HIS A 13 -1.74 -15.63 -3.87
CA HIS A 13 -2.00 -16.85 -3.10
C HIS A 13 -0.80 -17.80 -3.00
N ASP A 14 0.18 -17.64 -3.88
CA ASP A 14 1.44 -18.40 -3.88
C ASP A 14 2.61 -17.62 -3.26
N ALA A 15 2.40 -16.32 -3.02
CA ALA A 15 3.39 -15.41 -2.49
C ALA A 15 3.64 -15.65 -0.99
N ASP A 16 4.85 -15.31 -0.54
CA ASP A 16 5.18 -15.32 0.88
C ASP A 16 4.46 -14.18 1.64
N ASP A 17 4.49 -14.23 2.97
CA ASP A 17 3.81 -13.24 3.82
C ASP A 17 4.29 -11.81 3.54
N ARG A 18 5.58 -11.62 3.29
CA ARG A 18 6.19 -10.31 3.02
C ARG A 18 5.67 -9.71 1.71
N GLN A 19 5.52 -10.51 0.67
CA GLN A 19 5.04 -10.05 -0.61
C GLN A 19 3.52 -9.79 -0.59
N ARG A 20 2.74 -10.69 0.04
CA ARG A 20 1.29 -10.48 0.25
C ARG A 20 1.00 -9.19 1.01
N ALA A 21 1.77 -8.94 2.06
CA ALA A 21 1.74 -7.72 2.83
C ALA A 21 1.92 -6.45 1.99
N ARG A 22 2.93 -6.44 1.11
CA ARG A 22 3.17 -5.31 0.21
C ARG A 22 2.02 -5.09 -0.76
N MET A 23 1.46 -6.17 -1.31
CA MET A 23 0.29 -6.11 -2.19
C MET A 23 -0.93 -5.53 -1.47
N LEU A 24 -1.24 -5.98 -0.25
CA LEU A 24 -2.38 -5.48 0.55
C LEU A 24 -2.21 -4.03 0.97
N SER A 25 -0.99 -3.63 1.35
CA SER A 25 -0.65 -2.24 1.64
C SER A 25 -0.88 -1.35 0.42
N ARG A 26 -0.42 -1.78 -0.76
CA ARG A 26 -0.65 -1.04 -2.02
C ARG A 26 -2.12 -1.00 -2.41
N LEU A 27 -2.84 -2.11 -2.24
CA LEU A 27 -4.27 -2.22 -2.54
C LEU A 27 -5.08 -1.20 -1.73
N ALA A 28 -4.76 -1.03 -0.44
CA ALA A 28 -5.44 -0.09 0.45
C ALA A 28 -5.46 1.34 -0.11
N ASP A 29 -4.37 1.77 -0.76
CA ASP A 29 -4.21 3.11 -1.33
C ASP A 29 -4.52 3.18 -2.83
N THR A 30 -4.82 2.04 -3.47
CA THR A 30 -5.14 1.98 -4.90
C THR A 30 -6.61 2.34 -5.11
N GLU A 31 -6.89 3.24 -6.05
CA GLU A 31 -8.26 3.49 -6.52
C GLU A 31 -8.74 2.29 -7.34
N LEU A 32 -9.87 1.71 -6.95
CA LEU A 32 -10.46 0.53 -7.57
C LEU A 32 -11.82 0.89 -8.17
N SER A 33 -12.05 0.43 -9.40
CA SER A 33 -13.35 0.43 -10.06
C SER A 33 -14.11 -0.83 -9.64
N VAL A 34 -15.06 -0.69 -8.71
CA VAL A 34 -15.91 -1.80 -8.23
C VAL A 34 -17.22 -1.86 -9.01
N ALA A 35 -17.61 -3.06 -9.45
CA ALA A 35 -18.86 -3.28 -10.19
C ALA A 35 -20.09 -2.93 -9.36
N LEU A 36 -21.07 -2.27 -9.98
CA LEU A 36 -22.35 -1.93 -9.40
C LEU A 36 -23.48 -2.74 -10.03
N LEU A 37 -24.48 -3.08 -9.23
CA LEU A 37 -25.66 -3.81 -9.71
C LEU A 37 -26.45 -3.00 -10.76
N ARG A 38 -26.40 -1.67 -10.64
CA ARG A 38 -27.09 -0.69 -11.49
C ARG A 38 -26.37 0.65 -11.44
N GLU A 39 -26.68 1.53 -12.39
CA GLU A 39 -26.16 2.90 -12.36
C GLU A 39 -26.50 3.60 -11.04
N PRO A 40 -25.58 4.43 -10.50
CA PRO A 40 -25.82 5.19 -9.28
C PRO A 40 -27.10 6.03 -9.39
N ALA A 41 -27.93 5.99 -8.34
CA ALA A 41 -29.10 6.85 -8.22
C ALA A 41 -28.86 7.85 -7.09
N HIS A 42 -28.66 9.12 -7.45
CA HIS A 42 -28.20 10.16 -6.51
C HIS A 42 -26.90 9.72 -5.80
N ASP A 43 -26.88 9.76 -4.47
CA ASP A 43 -25.72 9.39 -3.65
C ASP A 43 -25.76 7.92 -3.19
N GLN A 44 -26.62 7.08 -3.80
CA GLN A 44 -26.72 5.65 -3.47
C GLN A 44 -26.06 4.81 -4.54
N VAL A 45 -25.07 4.02 -4.11
CA VAL A 45 -24.42 2.98 -4.89
C VAL A 45 -24.76 1.61 -4.31
N GLU A 46 -25.03 0.64 -5.17
CA GLU A 46 -25.28 -0.74 -4.78
C GLU A 46 -24.23 -1.63 -5.46
N LEU A 47 -23.32 -2.18 -4.66
CA LEU A 47 -22.25 -3.04 -5.17
C LEU A 47 -22.85 -4.31 -5.77
N GLN A 48 -22.30 -4.76 -6.89
CA GLN A 48 -22.64 -6.05 -7.47
C GLN A 48 -21.91 -7.15 -6.68
N ILE A 49 -22.67 -7.96 -5.94
CA ILE A 49 -22.15 -9.09 -5.17
C ILE A 49 -22.51 -10.40 -5.88
N PHE A 50 -21.51 -11.24 -6.08
CA PHE A 50 -21.61 -12.57 -6.68
C PHE A 50 -21.56 -13.63 -5.59
N ASP A 51 -22.24 -14.76 -5.83
CA ASP A 51 -22.05 -15.98 -5.05
C ASP A 51 -21.10 -16.90 -5.83
N LEU A 52 -19.91 -17.12 -5.28
CA LEU A 52 -18.87 -17.98 -5.84
C LEU A 52 -18.69 -19.16 -4.87
N ASP A 53 -19.32 -20.29 -5.19
CA ASP A 53 -19.29 -21.52 -4.39
C ASP A 53 -19.64 -21.30 -2.91
N GLY A 54 -20.65 -20.46 -2.64
CA GLY A 54 -21.12 -20.13 -1.29
C GLY A 54 -20.34 -18.98 -0.62
N VAL A 55 -19.39 -18.36 -1.32
CA VAL A 55 -18.67 -17.17 -0.87
C VAL A 55 -19.22 -15.94 -1.59
N ARG A 56 -19.73 -14.97 -0.81
CA ARG A 56 -20.20 -13.69 -1.33
C ARG A 56 -19.01 -12.79 -1.63
N MET A 57 -18.89 -12.33 -2.88
CA MET A 57 -17.74 -11.55 -3.35
C MET A 57 -18.18 -10.37 -4.20
N ALA A 58 -17.66 -9.18 -3.92
CA ALA A 58 -17.64 -8.09 -4.89
C ALA A 58 -16.50 -8.29 -5.89
N LEU A 59 -16.55 -7.58 -7.02
CA LEU A 59 -15.48 -7.58 -8.02
C LEU A 59 -15.03 -6.15 -8.29
N ALA A 60 -13.72 -5.92 -8.22
CA ALA A 60 -13.13 -4.65 -8.56
C ALA A 60 -11.83 -4.80 -9.34
N CYS A 61 -11.54 -3.82 -10.20
CA CYS A 61 -10.29 -3.76 -10.93
C CYS A 61 -9.60 -2.40 -10.72
N ASP A 62 -8.27 -2.37 -10.83
CA ASP A 62 -7.46 -1.14 -10.79
C ASP A 62 -7.48 -0.36 -12.12
N ALA A 63 -8.26 -0.82 -13.09
CA ALA A 63 -8.53 -0.13 -14.35
C ALA A 63 -9.93 -0.50 -14.87
N GLU A 64 -10.65 0.48 -15.41
CA GLU A 64 -12.01 0.31 -15.94
C GLU A 64 -12.06 -0.69 -17.11
N ASP A 65 -11.07 -0.66 -18.00
CA ASP A 65 -10.99 -1.58 -19.14
C ASP A 65 -10.91 -3.04 -18.68
N ARG A 66 -10.21 -3.33 -17.57
CA ARG A 66 -10.14 -4.69 -16.99
C ARG A 66 -11.49 -5.15 -16.46
N LEU A 67 -12.24 -4.22 -15.87
CA LEU A 67 -13.57 -4.51 -15.37
C LEU A 67 -14.50 -4.85 -16.55
N ALA A 68 -14.50 -4.01 -17.60
CA ALA A 68 -15.29 -4.25 -18.79
C ALA A 68 -14.90 -5.55 -19.51
N ASP A 69 -13.60 -5.84 -19.62
CA ASP A 69 -13.07 -7.06 -20.22
C ASP A 69 -13.53 -8.32 -19.46
N PHE A 70 -13.55 -8.29 -18.13
CA PHE A 70 -14.04 -9.40 -17.31
C PHE A 70 -15.51 -9.73 -17.60
N PHE A 71 -16.37 -8.71 -17.72
CA PHE A 71 -17.79 -8.90 -18.03
C PHE A 71 -18.09 -9.09 -19.53
N GLY A 72 -17.13 -8.77 -20.40
CA GLY A 72 -17.31 -8.75 -21.85
C GLY A 72 -18.20 -7.61 -22.36
N HIS A 73 -18.50 -6.62 -21.51
CA HIS A 73 -19.28 -5.43 -21.85
C HIS A 73 -19.02 -4.29 -20.85
N SER A 74 -19.43 -3.06 -21.18
CA SER A 74 -19.37 -1.93 -20.24
C SER A 74 -20.27 -2.18 -19.01
N VAL A 75 -19.76 -1.87 -17.83
CA VAL A 75 -20.40 -2.12 -16.53
C VAL A 75 -20.41 -0.82 -15.73
N ALA A 76 -21.52 -0.53 -15.03
CA ALA A 76 -21.56 0.59 -14.10
C ALA A 76 -20.61 0.32 -12.93
N TYR A 77 -19.77 1.28 -12.57
CA TYR A 77 -18.79 1.13 -11.49
C TYR A 77 -18.76 2.34 -10.57
N ALA A 78 -18.21 2.16 -9.37
CA ALA A 78 -17.77 3.24 -8.50
C ALA A 78 -16.24 3.19 -8.35
N ALA A 79 -15.58 4.35 -8.43
CA ALA A 79 -14.16 4.48 -8.14
C ALA A 79 -13.98 4.78 -6.64
N LEU A 80 -13.35 3.85 -5.91
CA LEU A 80 -13.15 3.96 -4.46
C LEU A 80 -11.72 3.55 -4.09
N PRO A 81 -11.07 4.23 -3.13
CA PRO A 81 -9.85 3.71 -2.55
C PRO A 81 -10.09 2.32 -1.95
N GLY A 82 -9.15 1.39 -2.14
CA GLY A 82 -9.29 0.00 -1.68
C GLY A 82 -9.60 -0.10 -0.18
N ARG A 83 -9.05 0.79 0.65
CA ARG A 83 -9.37 0.89 2.09
C ARG A 83 -10.84 1.23 2.38
N VAL A 84 -11.45 2.08 1.54
CA VAL A 84 -12.88 2.43 1.67
C VAL A 84 -13.74 1.25 1.23
N LEU A 85 -13.38 0.60 0.12
CA LEU A 85 -14.07 -0.57 -0.38
C LEU A 85 -14.01 -1.74 0.63
N ALA A 86 -12.85 -2.00 1.22
CA ALA A 86 -12.68 -3.02 2.26
C ALA A 86 -13.61 -2.78 3.47
N GLY A 87 -13.72 -1.52 3.92
CA GLY A 87 -14.64 -1.15 5.00
C GLY A 87 -16.11 -1.39 4.66
N LEU A 88 -16.54 -1.06 3.43
CA LEU A 88 -17.90 -1.31 2.96
C LEU A 88 -18.22 -2.81 2.92
N LEU A 89 -17.30 -3.62 2.40
CA LEU A 89 -17.49 -5.07 2.25
C LEU A 89 -17.43 -5.81 3.58
N LYS A 90 -16.60 -5.36 4.52
CA LYS A 90 -16.60 -5.83 5.91
C LYS A 90 -17.98 -5.71 6.55
N ALA A 91 -18.66 -4.57 6.35
CA ALA A 91 -19.99 -4.35 6.91
C ALA A 91 -21.06 -5.29 6.31
N ASP A 92 -20.90 -5.72 5.05
CA ASP A 92 -21.80 -6.66 4.37
C ASP A 92 -21.39 -8.15 4.57
N GLY A 93 -20.24 -8.41 5.18
CA GLY A 93 -19.67 -9.75 5.32
C GLY A 93 -19.29 -10.40 3.98
N ALA A 94 -19.02 -9.59 2.96
CA ALA A 94 -18.61 -10.02 1.64
C ALA A 94 -17.08 -9.92 1.46
N GLY A 95 -16.50 -10.76 0.61
CA GLY A 95 -15.12 -10.64 0.17
C GLY A 95 -14.98 -9.79 -1.10
N LEU A 96 -13.77 -9.74 -1.64
CA LEU A 96 -13.39 -8.97 -2.82
C LEU A 96 -12.53 -9.80 -3.76
N LEU A 97 -12.95 -9.91 -5.02
CA LEU A 97 -12.15 -10.39 -6.13
C LEU A 97 -11.52 -9.19 -6.84
N VAL A 98 -10.19 -9.11 -6.81
CA VAL A 98 -9.41 -8.03 -7.41
C VAL A 98 -8.78 -8.54 -8.70
N ASN A 99 -8.89 -7.76 -9.79
CA ASN A 99 -8.15 -7.96 -11.04
C ASN A 99 -8.13 -9.42 -11.59
N PRO A 100 -9.28 -10.11 -11.70
CA PRO A 100 -9.31 -11.49 -12.19
C PRO A 100 -8.69 -11.63 -13.58
N GLY A 101 -7.82 -12.63 -13.76
CA GLY A 101 -7.08 -12.89 -14.99
C GLY A 101 -5.81 -12.06 -15.18
N HIS A 102 -5.42 -11.23 -14.22
CA HIS A 102 -4.21 -10.40 -14.28
C HIS A 102 -3.17 -10.83 -13.23
N PRO A 103 -1.90 -10.40 -13.35
CA PRO A 103 -0.85 -10.75 -12.38
C PRO A 103 -1.24 -10.42 -10.93
N SER A 104 -1.91 -9.30 -10.72
CA SER A 104 -2.39 -8.82 -9.43
C SER A 104 -3.76 -9.39 -9.02
N GLU A 105 -4.15 -10.57 -9.53
CA GLU A 105 -5.36 -11.25 -9.09
C GLU A 105 -5.29 -11.57 -7.59
N MET A 106 -6.32 -11.16 -6.84
CA MET A 106 -6.44 -11.44 -5.41
C MET A 106 -7.87 -11.86 -5.09
N MET A 107 -8.00 -12.92 -4.30
CA MET A 107 -9.28 -13.36 -3.76
C MET A 107 -9.24 -13.12 -2.25
N LEU A 108 -9.81 -12.01 -1.81
CA LEU A 108 -9.78 -11.57 -0.42
C LEU A 108 -11.10 -11.95 0.22
N ASP A 109 -11.08 -12.93 1.13
CA ASP A 109 -12.28 -13.28 1.88
C ASP A 109 -12.64 -12.20 2.93
N ALA A 110 -13.81 -12.35 3.55
CA ALA A 110 -14.27 -11.41 4.56
C ALA A 110 -13.32 -11.31 5.78
N ALA A 111 -12.61 -12.38 6.13
CA ALA A 111 -11.66 -12.39 7.25
C ALA A 111 -10.38 -11.60 6.90
N MET A 112 -9.91 -11.70 5.66
CA MET A 112 -8.78 -10.93 5.16
C MET A 112 -9.11 -9.45 5.03
N LEU A 113 -10.33 -9.11 4.61
CA LEU A 113 -10.81 -7.72 4.62
C LEU A 113 -10.98 -7.18 6.05
N ASP A 114 -11.46 -7.99 6.99
CA ASP A 114 -11.52 -7.62 8.41
C ASP A 114 -10.11 -7.35 8.96
N TRP A 115 -9.16 -8.24 8.71
CA TRP A 115 -7.76 -8.03 9.08
C TRP A 115 -7.17 -6.75 8.45
N LEU A 116 -7.39 -6.54 7.15
CA LEU A 116 -6.94 -5.35 6.43
C LEU A 116 -7.49 -4.09 7.09
N THR A 117 -8.79 -4.04 7.35
CA THR A 117 -9.40 -2.87 8.01
C THR A 117 -8.88 -2.66 9.43
N GLY A 118 -8.68 -3.73 10.20
CA GLY A 118 -8.13 -3.65 11.55
C GLY A 118 -6.70 -3.11 11.59
N ALA A 119 -5.84 -3.57 10.66
CA ALA A 119 -4.49 -3.05 10.48
C ALA A 119 -4.50 -1.56 10.12
N LEU A 120 -5.44 -1.13 9.28
CA LEU A 120 -5.61 0.26 8.86
C LEU A 120 -6.29 1.14 9.92
N GLU A 121 -7.00 0.56 10.90
CA GLU A 121 -7.62 1.32 12.01
C GLU A 121 -6.63 1.54 13.17
N ALA A 122 -5.73 0.60 13.43
CA ALA A 122 -4.78 0.65 14.55
C ALA A 122 -3.94 1.95 14.58
N ALA A 123 -4.13 2.77 15.63
CA ALA A 123 -3.36 4.00 15.81
C ALA A 123 -2.11 3.74 16.66
N PRO A 124 -0.94 4.28 16.29
CA PRO A 124 0.26 4.15 17.12
C PRO A 124 0.07 4.84 18.47
N GLU A 125 0.55 4.22 19.54
CA GLU A 125 0.57 4.81 20.87
C GLU A 125 1.77 5.74 21.02
N GLU A 126 1.55 6.93 21.60
CA GLU A 126 2.64 7.87 21.88
C GLU A 126 3.32 7.52 23.19
N ALA A 127 4.65 7.42 23.16
CA ALA A 127 5.48 7.19 24.33
C ALA A 127 6.78 7.99 24.28
N GLU A 128 7.29 8.37 25.44
CA GLU A 128 8.60 9.01 25.58
C GLU A 128 9.62 8.05 26.18
N ALA A 129 10.76 7.87 25.51
CA ALA A 129 11.86 7.05 26.00
C ALA A 129 13.21 7.67 25.66
N ARG A 130 14.20 7.46 26.53
CA ARG A 130 15.61 7.79 26.25
C ARG A 130 16.30 6.55 25.71
N LEU A 131 16.38 6.47 24.38
CA LEU A 131 16.94 5.33 23.69
C LEU A 131 18.42 5.57 23.34
N ARG A 132 19.20 4.50 23.31
CA ARG A 132 20.56 4.52 22.77
C ARG A 132 20.52 3.86 21.40
N LEU A 133 20.71 4.66 20.35
CA LEU A 133 20.60 4.20 18.97
C LEU A 133 21.87 3.48 18.51
N THR A 134 21.70 2.47 17.68
CA THR A 134 22.76 1.66 17.04
C THR A 134 22.46 1.48 15.55
N ALA A 135 23.37 0.83 14.81
CA ALA A 135 23.00 0.29 13.50
C ALA A 135 21.83 -0.71 13.64
N PRO A 136 20.93 -0.81 12.65
CA PRO A 136 19.86 -1.79 12.67
C PRO A 136 20.40 -3.20 12.47
N ASP A 137 19.65 -4.20 12.91
CA ASP A 137 19.98 -5.59 12.61
C ASP A 137 19.86 -5.84 11.09
N ALA A 138 20.81 -6.60 10.54
CA ALA A 138 20.90 -6.81 9.10
C ALA A 138 19.66 -7.52 8.52
N GLY A 139 19.06 -8.46 9.27
CA GLY A 139 17.81 -9.12 8.85
C GLY A 139 16.64 -8.15 8.77
N VAL A 140 16.49 -7.29 9.79
CA VAL A 140 15.43 -6.27 9.82
C VAL A 140 15.60 -5.27 8.69
N ALA A 141 16.84 -4.83 8.43
CA ALA A 141 17.13 -3.95 7.30
C ALA A 141 16.75 -4.60 5.95
N ALA A 142 17.06 -5.89 5.76
CA ALA A 142 16.71 -6.62 4.56
C ALA A 142 15.19 -6.79 4.38
N ASP A 143 14.47 -7.07 5.46
CA ASP A 143 13.02 -7.29 5.44
C ASP A 143 12.25 -6.00 5.12
N LEU A 144 12.68 -4.87 5.70
CA LEU A 144 11.88 -3.65 5.69
C LEU A 144 12.30 -2.63 4.63
N SER A 145 13.54 -2.67 4.13
CA SER A 145 14.10 -1.62 3.27
C SER A 145 13.24 -1.28 2.05
N ASP A 146 12.92 -2.25 1.20
CA ASP A 146 12.18 -1.97 -0.05
C ASP A 146 10.77 -1.42 0.21
N ALA A 147 10.05 -2.02 1.16
CA ALA A 147 8.68 -1.62 1.48
C ALA A 147 8.63 -0.24 2.17
N LEU A 148 9.58 0.04 3.07
CA LEU A 148 9.70 1.37 3.68
C LEU A 148 10.13 2.41 2.65
N ALA A 149 11.04 2.09 1.72
CA ALA A 149 11.45 3.01 0.68
C ALA A 149 10.27 3.42 -0.23
N GLU A 150 9.43 2.47 -0.60
CA GLU A 150 8.21 2.73 -1.37
C GLU A 150 7.24 3.63 -0.59
N ARG A 151 6.96 3.31 0.68
CA ARG A 151 6.06 4.14 1.50
C ARG A 151 6.62 5.54 1.77
N LEU A 152 7.91 5.66 2.01
CA LEU A 152 8.57 6.93 2.25
C LEU A 152 8.64 7.79 0.98
N ALA A 153 8.55 7.19 -0.21
CA ALA A 153 8.45 7.94 -1.46
C ALA A 153 7.18 8.81 -1.52
N ASP A 154 6.07 8.36 -0.91
CA ASP A 154 4.82 9.13 -0.79
C ASP A 154 4.98 10.37 0.11
N LEU A 155 6.00 10.38 0.98
CA LEU A 155 6.29 11.47 1.93
C LEU A 155 7.34 12.45 1.41
N ARG A 156 7.80 12.30 0.16
CA ARG A 156 8.77 13.21 -0.45
C ARG A 156 8.23 14.65 -0.48
N GLY A 157 9.08 15.60 -0.09
CA GLY A 157 8.71 17.00 0.03
C GLY A 157 7.93 17.35 1.31
N LEU A 158 7.45 16.35 2.08
CA LEU A 158 6.85 16.54 3.39
C LEU A 158 7.87 16.36 4.54
N VAL A 159 8.85 15.47 4.36
CA VAL A 159 9.91 15.20 5.34
C VAL A 159 11.28 15.40 4.70
N ALA A 160 12.29 15.74 5.52
CA ALA A 160 13.65 16.03 5.05
C ALA A 160 14.53 14.77 4.95
N GLY A 161 14.19 13.71 5.69
CA GLY A 161 14.95 12.47 5.68
C GLY A 161 14.28 11.39 6.52
N ALA A 162 14.69 10.14 6.28
CA ALA A 162 14.29 9.00 7.09
C ALA A 162 15.46 8.02 7.26
N ALA A 163 15.54 7.39 8.42
CA ALA A 163 16.56 6.40 8.72
C ALA A 163 16.01 5.26 9.58
N LEU A 164 16.37 4.02 9.26
CA LEU A 164 16.14 2.86 10.11
C LEU A 164 17.39 2.63 10.98
N VAL A 165 17.17 2.54 12.30
CA VAL A 165 18.21 2.35 13.31
C VAL A 165 17.83 1.22 14.27
N GLY A 166 18.84 0.63 14.92
CA GLY A 166 18.62 -0.30 16.03
C GLY A 166 18.54 0.44 17.37
N VAL A 167 17.99 -0.22 18.38
CA VAL A 167 17.96 0.28 19.76
C VAL A 167 18.76 -0.67 20.65
N ALA A 168 19.70 -0.14 21.42
CA ALA A 168 20.48 -0.93 22.36
C ALA A 168 19.56 -1.55 23.43
N GLY A 169 19.55 -2.88 23.52
CA GLY A 169 18.61 -3.63 24.37
C GLY A 169 17.49 -4.32 23.59
N GLY A 170 17.36 -4.05 22.28
CA GLY A 170 16.43 -4.72 21.37
C GLY A 170 15.47 -3.75 20.68
N GLY A 171 14.95 -4.18 19.52
CA GLY A 171 14.02 -3.40 18.69
C GLY A 171 14.70 -2.40 17.77
N HIS A 172 13.88 -1.73 16.96
CA HIS A 172 14.31 -0.79 15.94
C HIS A 172 13.46 0.48 15.97
N LEU A 173 13.99 1.52 15.35
CA LEU A 173 13.32 2.81 15.26
C LEU A 173 13.42 3.34 13.83
N LEU A 174 12.29 3.75 13.27
CA LEU A 174 12.23 4.54 12.05
C LEU A 174 12.24 6.02 12.45
N VAL A 175 13.37 6.67 12.24
CA VAL A 175 13.58 8.09 12.57
C VAL A 175 13.25 8.95 11.37
N ILE A 176 12.31 9.88 11.53
CA ILE A 176 11.87 10.82 10.51
C ILE A 176 12.35 12.23 10.86
N ALA A 177 13.08 12.88 9.95
CA ALA A 177 13.63 14.22 10.13
C ALA A 177 12.82 15.27 9.34
N GLY A 178 12.72 16.49 9.87
CA GLY A 178 12.08 17.62 9.20
C GLY A 178 10.57 17.51 8.98
N ALA A 179 9.88 16.60 9.67
CA ALA A 179 8.42 16.49 9.61
C ALA A 179 7.73 17.64 10.40
N PRO A 180 6.80 18.39 9.79
CA PRO A 180 6.01 19.40 10.49
C PRO A 180 5.25 18.79 11.68
N VAL A 181 5.31 19.43 12.85
CA VAL A 181 4.73 18.90 14.11
C VAL A 181 3.25 18.58 13.97
N ASP A 182 2.48 19.42 13.27
CA ASP A 182 1.06 19.23 12.99
C ASP A 182 0.76 18.04 12.05
N ARG A 183 1.78 17.52 11.35
CA ARG A 183 1.69 16.39 10.43
C ARG A 183 2.26 15.09 11.00
N GLN A 184 3.02 15.14 12.10
CA GLN A 184 3.64 13.98 12.72
C GLN A 184 2.64 12.85 13.05
N PRO A 185 1.45 13.10 13.63
CA PRO A 185 0.49 12.03 13.90
C PRO A 185 0.03 11.29 12.63
N ALA A 186 -0.22 12.04 11.55
CA ALA A 186 -0.64 11.46 10.27
C ALA A 186 0.50 10.66 9.61
N ILE A 187 1.74 11.15 9.69
CA ILE A 187 2.92 10.43 9.19
C ILE A 187 3.16 9.15 9.99
N ALA A 188 3.10 9.23 11.32
CA ALA A 188 3.25 8.08 12.21
C ALA A 188 2.19 7.02 11.90
N LYS A 189 0.93 7.44 11.73
CA LYS A 189 -0.15 6.55 11.33
C LYS A 189 0.12 5.88 9.98
N ALA A 190 0.50 6.64 8.95
CA ALA A 190 0.78 6.09 7.63
C ALA A 190 1.95 5.10 7.59
N LEU A 191 2.96 5.31 8.44
CA LEU A 191 4.11 4.40 8.58
C LEU A 191 3.78 3.18 9.44
N ALA A 192 2.98 3.34 10.50
CA ALA A 192 2.51 2.24 11.33
C ALA A 192 1.61 1.29 10.53
N GLU A 193 0.72 1.84 9.68
CA GLU A 193 -0.06 1.04 8.73
C GLU A 193 0.86 0.21 7.84
N ALA A 194 1.88 0.83 7.22
CA ALA A 194 2.81 0.10 6.36
C ALA A 194 3.57 -1.01 7.12
N LEU A 195 4.04 -0.72 8.34
CA LEU A 195 4.72 -1.70 9.20
C LEU A 195 3.79 -2.85 9.62
N ALA A 196 2.49 -2.60 9.81
CA ALA A 196 1.52 -3.63 10.21
C ALA A 196 1.35 -4.74 9.15
N PHE A 197 1.63 -4.43 7.88
CA PHE A 197 1.66 -5.44 6.83
C PHE A 197 2.97 -6.25 6.87
N LEU A 198 4.10 -5.67 7.26
CA LEU A 198 5.40 -6.31 7.12
C LEU A 198 5.65 -7.42 8.17
N PRO A 199 6.60 -8.35 7.90
CA PRO A 199 6.94 -9.39 8.85
C PRO A 199 7.29 -8.82 10.24
N PRO A 200 6.80 -9.43 11.33
CA PRO A 200 7.06 -8.93 12.67
C PRO A 200 8.54 -9.01 12.99
N GLN A 201 9.08 -7.93 13.52
CA GLN A 201 10.50 -7.81 13.81
C GLN A 201 10.80 -8.07 15.30
N PRO A 202 11.94 -8.70 15.64
CA PRO A 202 12.33 -8.91 17.03
C PRO A 202 12.45 -7.59 17.80
N GLY A 203 11.62 -7.42 18.83
CA GLY A 203 11.58 -6.20 19.63
C GLY A 203 10.77 -5.05 19.01
N GLY A 204 10.14 -5.26 17.85
CA GLY A 204 9.27 -4.28 17.20
C GLY A 204 10.02 -3.15 16.48
N VAL A 205 9.25 -2.32 15.79
CA VAL A 205 9.75 -1.12 15.10
C VAL A 205 8.88 0.07 15.50
N ASP A 206 9.46 0.98 16.27
CA ASP A 206 8.80 2.23 16.66
C ASP A 206 9.07 3.33 15.62
N ILE A 207 8.32 4.42 15.68
CA ILE A 207 8.51 5.60 14.84
C ILE A 207 8.86 6.79 15.74
N SER A 208 9.87 7.56 15.36
CA SER A 208 10.27 8.77 16.09
C SER A 208 10.54 9.93 15.14
N PHE A 209 10.21 11.13 15.58
CA PHE A 209 10.51 12.36 14.87
C PHE A 209 11.70 13.07 15.53
N SER A 210 12.79 13.24 14.78
CA SER A 210 13.99 13.90 15.29
C SER A 210 14.84 14.46 14.17
N ASP A 211 15.40 15.65 14.38
CA ASP A 211 16.43 16.24 13.51
C ASP A 211 17.86 15.83 13.92
N THR A 212 17.98 14.93 14.90
CA THR A 212 19.29 14.42 15.33
C THR A 212 19.90 13.57 14.22
N ALA A 213 21.19 13.80 13.92
CA ALA A 213 21.90 12.98 12.95
C ALA A 213 21.86 11.49 13.36
N PRO A 214 21.54 10.57 12.43
CA PRO A 214 21.49 9.14 12.74
C PRO A 214 22.87 8.59 13.12
N PRO A 215 22.92 7.49 13.91
CA PRO A 215 24.19 6.89 14.32
C PRO A 215 24.94 6.30 13.11
N PRO A 216 26.27 6.12 13.22
CA PRO A 216 27.03 5.40 12.21
C PRO A 216 26.43 4.01 11.93
N GLY A 217 26.27 3.68 10.65
CA GLY A 217 25.69 2.41 10.21
C GLY A 217 24.17 2.36 10.16
N ALA A 218 23.46 3.47 10.39
CA ALA A 218 22.04 3.57 10.09
C ALA A 218 21.76 3.29 8.61
N LEU A 219 20.60 2.68 8.32
CA LEU A 219 20.10 2.57 6.96
C LEU A 219 19.36 3.86 6.61
N LEU A 220 19.87 4.62 5.63
CA LEU A 220 19.30 5.88 5.19
C LEU A 220 18.40 5.67 3.97
N PHE A 221 17.23 6.30 3.97
CA PHE A 221 16.31 6.29 2.83
C PHE A 221 16.51 7.52 1.96
N ASP A 222 16.63 7.31 0.66
CA ASP A 222 16.77 8.40 -0.31
C ASP A 222 15.39 8.96 -0.69
N LEU A 223 15.14 10.20 -0.23
CA LEU A 223 13.92 10.95 -0.52
C LEU A 223 14.10 11.95 -1.67
N THR A 224 15.22 11.88 -2.38
CA THR A 224 15.43 12.70 -3.57
C THR A 224 14.39 12.33 -4.63
N PRO A 225 13.67 13.32 -5.21
CA PRO A 225 12.76 13.05 -6.31
C PRO A 225 13.51 12.41 -7.48
N PRO A 226 12.91 11.43 -8.19
CA PRO A 226 13.55 10.88 -9.37
C PRO A 226 13.66 11.97 -10.42
N ALA A 227 14.75 11.96 -11.19
CA ALA A 227 14.90 12.90 -12.30
C ALA A 227 13.74 12.68 -13.29
N PRO A 228 13.13 13.76 -13.84
CA PRO A 228 12.05 13.61 -14.81
C PRO A 228 12.55 12.79 -16.00
N GLU A 229 11.81 11.72 -16.34
CA GLU A 229 12.08 10.96 -17.56
C GLU A 229 11.90 11.88 -18.76
N VAL A 230 13.00 12.10 -19.49
CA VAL A 230 12.95 12.81 -20.77
C VAL A 230 12.26 11.88 -21.76
N GLU A 231 10.99 12.14 -22.06
CA GLU A 231 10.25 11.45 -23.11
C GLU A 231 11.07 11.45 -24.40
N ALA A 232 11.45 10.26 -24.88
CA ALA A 232 12.19 10.14 -26.13
C ALA A 232 11.36 10.77 -27.27
N PRO A 233 11.95 11.62 -28.13
CA PRO A 233 11.21 12.28 -29.19
C PRO A 233 10.56 11.24 -30.10
N ARG A 234 9.23 11.34 -30.28
CA ARG A 234 8.48 10.44 -31.16
C ARG A 234 9.11 10.46 -32.56
N PRO A 235 9.40 9.29 -33.16
CA PRO A 235 9.94 9.25 -34.52
C PRO A 235 8.96 9.94 -35.48
N LYS A 236 9.48 10.82 -36.34
CA LYS A 236 8.67 11.48 -37.38
C LYS A 236 8.05 10.38 -38.26
N GLY A 237 6.73 10.39 -38.37
CA GLY A 237 5.99 9.46 -39.22
C GLY A 237 6.49 9.47 -40.67
N PRO A 238 6.28 8.37 -41.41
CA PRO A 238 6.79 8.23 -42.77
C PRO A 238 6.23 9.33 -43.69
N PRO A 239 7.00 9.77 -44.69
CA PRO A 239 6.59 10.84 -45.59
C PRO A 239 5.35 10.47 -46.39
N ILE A 240 4.35 11.35 -46.38
CA ILE A 240 3.14 11.24 -47.21
C ILE A 240 3.55 11.50 -48.66
N LEU A 241 3.54 10.47 -49.50
CA LEU A 241 3.66 10.62 -50.95
C LEU A 241 2.34 11.16 -51.50
N ARG A 242 2.40 12.31 -52.19
CA ARG A 242 1.29 12.90 -52.95
C ARG A 242 1.28 12.37 -54.37
#